data_AF-A0A9E4JAJ0-F1
#
_entry.id   AF-A0A9E4JAJ0-F1
#
_cell.length_a   1.000
_cell.length_b   1.000
_cell.length_c   1.000
_cell.angle_alpha   90.00
_cell.angle_beta   90.00
_cell.angle_gamma   90.00
#
_symmetry.space_group_name_H-M   'P 1'
#
loop_
_entity.id
_entity.type
_entity.pdbx_description
1 polymer ?
#
loop_
_entity_poly.entity_id
_entity_poly.type
_entity_poly.pdbx_seq_one_letter_code
_entity_poly.pdbx_strand_id
1 'polypeptide(L)'
;MKRIGIRVGISMGALWLGIACFGDTDKLFSGRLAQQTTAVGGAETQVSLGRGRDRVELLIPAEALTTRAEVQLSVVSGTVRRGRYPVTDTALLVEPQGLAFARPARLRQLVPPPPLGRRYRTVVVPDGGASFIAKGLARRLGGATAETEGHEPWESDCEGSGLWGLALEEPGDEGSGSPIDAGAPDAVAPGVPACKPATSEGCSATESCVVSCVNGEATNRCAAAGLKQPGALCSGAEDCAPGSVCQASTCGVKICRRYCDADDQCPQNTRCALQLTCSTPVASPRLCSQACDPRGTARTGCAEGLRCLLFPGEITTCGCVSPQSFGVDGAACTTTGNCAPGFVCINTGSPVCRPVCRLDEPTTCTAGRTCQKLIAPAYQVFGACAP
;
A
#
# COMPACT_ATOMS: atom_id res chain seq x y z
N MET A 1 20.10 -63.14 32.52
CA MET A 1 20.98 -62.28 31.68
C MET A 1 20.26 -61.96 30.38
N LYS A 2 19.75 -60.73 30.23
CA LYS A 2 18.92 -60.31 29.09
C LYS A 2 19.75 -59.32 28.26
N ARG A 3 20.13 -59.70 27.03
CA ARG A 3 20.86 -58.83 26.09
C ARG A 3 19.85 -57.93 25.37
N ILE A 4 20.05 -56.61 25.48
CA ILE A 4 19.33 -55.59 24.72
C ILE A 4 20.19 -55.29 23.48
N GLY A 5 19.67 -55.60 22.29
CA GLY A 5 20.31 -55.30 21.02
C GLY A 5 19.89 -53.92 20.52
N ILE A 6 20.86 -53.02 20.35
CA ILE A 6 20.67 -51.70 19.74
C ILE A 6 20.76 -51.86 18.22
N ARG A 7 19.70 -51.50 17.50
CA ARG A 7 19.73 -51.34 16.03
C ARG A 7 19.99 -49.87 15.70
N VAL A 8 21.16 -49.59 15.12
CA VAL A 8 21.48 -48.29 14.53
C VAL A 8 21.03 -48.35 13.06
N GLY A 9 19.99 -47.61 12.72
CA GLY A 9 19.56 -47.38 11.33
C GLY A 9 20.26 -46.15 10.79
N ILE A 10 21.17 -46.32 9.82
CA ILE A 10 21.78 -45.22 9.08
C ILE A 10 20.86 -44.92 7.89
N SER A 11 20.13 -43.81 7.96
CA SER A 11 19.37 -43.27 6.84
C SER A 11 20.31 -42.49 5.91
N MET A 12 20.58 -43.03 4.72
CA MET A 12 21.25 -42.29 3.64
C MET A 12 20.29 -41.21 3.10
N GLY A 13 20.49 -39.97 3.52
CA GLY A 13 19.85 -38.81 2.90
C GLY A 13 20.50 -38.51 1.56
N ALA A 14 19.72 -38.56 0.48
CA ALA A 14 20.13 -38.13 -0.85
C ALA A 14 20.42 -36.63 -0.84
N LEU A 15 21.68 -36.27 -1.05
CA LEU A 15 22.13 -34.89 -1.23
C LEU A 15 21.68 -34.40 -2.61
N TRP A 16 20.55 -33.70 -2.68
CA TRP A 16 20.18 -32.92 -3.86
C TRP A 16 20.96 -31.59 -3.81
N LEU A 17 22.04 -31.52 -4.59
CA LEU A 17 22.70 -30.26 -4.95
C LEU A 17 21.82 -29.51 -5.96
N GLY A 18 20.75 -28.88 -5.46
CA GLY A 18 20.05 -27.85 -6.20
C GLY A 18 20.92 -26.59 -6.23
N ILE A 19 21.43 -26.22 -7.40
CA ILE A 19 21.98 -24.88 -7.64
C ILE A 19 20.79 -23.92 -7.56
N ALA A 20 20.54 -23.39 -6.36
CA ALA A 20 19.62 -22.29 -6.19
C ALA A 20 20.25 -21.06 -6.85
N CYS A 21 19.59 -20.50 -7.85
CA CYS A 21 19.91 -19.15 -8.33
C CYS A 21 19.59 -18.20 -7.18
N PHE A 22 20.59 -17.86 -6.37
CA PHE A 22 20.46 -16.87 -5.31
C PHE A 22 20.05 -15.54 -5.96
N GLY A 23 18.83 -15.09 -5.64
CA GLY A 23 18.32 -13.80 -6.06
C GLY A 23 19.18 -12.67 -5.49
N ASP A 24 19.04 -11.47 -6.07
CA ASP A 24 19.78 -10.24 -5.73
C ASP A 24 19.69 -9.81 -4.25
N THR A 25 18.94 -10.52 -3.41
CA THR A 25 18.82 -10.34 -1.95
C THR A 25 20.12 -10.59 -1.18
N ASP A 26 21.05 -11.36 -1.73
CA ASP A 26 22.39 -11.57 -1.13
C ASP A 26 23.22 -10.28 -1.05
N LYS A 27 22.74 -9.19 -1.66
CA LYS A 27 23.35 -7.86 -1.54
C LYS A 27 22.78 -7.02 -0.39
N LEU A 28 21.85 -7.52 0.42
CA LEU A 28 21.20 -6.73 1.49
C LEU A 28 21.73 -7.03 2.89
N PHE A 29 22.37 -8.17 3.12
CA PHE A 29 22.97 -8.54 4.39
C PHE A 29 24.16 -9.47 4.17
N SER A 30 25.05 -9.59 5.15
CA SER A 30 26.31 -10.36 5.02
C SER A 30 26.22 -11.77 5.60
N GLY A 31 25.23 -12.07 6.45
CA GLY A 31 25.05 -13.41 7.02
C GLY A 31 23.72 -13.62 7.73
N ARG A 32 23.32 -14.88 7.90
CA ARG A 32 22.19 -15.30 8.76
C ARG A 32 22.75 -15.78 10.11
N LEU A 33 22.36 -15.13 11.21
CA LEU A 33 22.78 -15.47 12.57
C LEU A 33 21.94 -16.59 13.19
N ALA A 34 20.64 -16.58 12.93
CA ALA A 34 19.69 -17.58 13.43
C ALA A 34 18.53 -17.72 12.45
N GLN A 35 17.91 -18.89 12.41
CA GLN A 35 16.76 -19.16 11.54
C GLN A 35 15.80 -20.17 12.19
N GLN A 36 14.50 -19.95 12.01
CA GLN A 36 13.45 -20.87 12.42
C GLN A 36 12.28 -20.83 11.44
N THR A 37 11.73 -21.99 11.12
CA THR A 37 10.46 -22.12 10.41
C THR A 37 9.36 -22.41 11.43
N THR A 38 8.24 -21.70 11.33
CA THR A 38 7.09 -21.90 12.22
C THR A 38 5.78 -21.84 11.44
N ALA A 39 4.77 -22.58 11.88
CA ALA A 39 3.43 -22.50 11.32
C ALA A 39 2.65 -21.37 11.99
N VAL A 40 2.10 -20.46 11.18
CA VAL A 40 1.37 -19.26 11.62
C VAL A 40 -0.06 -19.29 11.09
N GLY A 41 -1.01 -18.77 11.88
CA GLY A 41 -2.43 -18.67 11.52
C GLY A 41 -3.29 -19.63 12.34
N GLY A 42 -4.26 -19.08 13.08
CA GLY A 42 -5.21 -19.81 13.92
C GLY A 42 -4.84 -19.91 15.41
N ALA A 43 -3.61 -19.55 15.78
CA ALA A 43 -3.17 -19.44 17.17
C ALA A 43 -2.07 -18.36 17.29
N GLU A 44 -1.96 -17.73 18.46
CA GLU A 44 -0.87 -16.80 18.74
C GLU A 44 0.46 -17.56 18.77
N THR A 45 1.45 -17.05 18.06
CA THR A 45 2.78 -17.65 17.94
C THR A 45 3.82 -16.64 18.37
N GLN A 46 4.61 -16.98 19.40
CA GLN A 46 5.79 -16.23 19.79
C GLN A 46 7.04 -16.95 19.29
N VAL A 47 7.91 -16.23 18.58
CA VAL A 47 9.18 -16.73 18.10
C VAL A 47 10.30 -15.89 18.70
N SER A 48 11.36 -16.53 19.21
CA SER A 48 12.55 -15.86 19.73
C SER A 48 13.79 -16.41 19.03
N LEU A 49 14.54 -15.52 18.38
CA LEU A 49 15.73 -15.84 17.60
C LEU A 49 16.93 -15.04 18.09
N GLY A 50 18.13 -15.54 17.82
CA GLY A 50 19.37 -14.91 18.26
C GLY A 50 19.64 -15.08 19.75
N ARG A 51 20.68 -14.42 20.25
CA ARG A 51 21.11 -14.43 21.66
C ARG A 51 21.71 -13.08 22.02
N GLY A 52 21.68 -12.73 23.31
CA GLY A 52 22.24 -11.48 23.81
C GLY A 52 21.68 -10.26 23.07
N ARG A 53 22.56 -9.36 22.64
CA ARG A 53 22.21 -8.16 21.86
C ARG A 53 21.55 -8.42 20.50
N ASP A 54 21.75 -9.60 19.91
CA ASP A 54 21.18 -9.96 18.61
C ASP A 54 19.83 -10.68 18.76
N ARG A 55 19.26 -10.70 19.98
CA ARG A 55 17.96 -11.31 20.26
C ARG A 55 16.86 -10.50 19.60
N VAL A 56 16.05 -11.20 18.82
CA VAL A 56 14.83 -10.68 18.20
C VAL A 56 13.66 -11.55 18.61
N GLU A 57 12.56 -10.93 19.00
CA GLU A 57 11.29 -11.63 19.24
C GLU A 57 10.23 -11.17 18.26
N LEU A 58 9.43 -12.09 17.76
CA LEU A 58 8.28 -11.78 16.93
C LEU A 58 7.04 -12.42 17.56
N LEU A 59 6.09 -11.60 17.97
CA LEU A 59 4.79 -12.03 18.46
C LEU A 59 3.78 -11.89 17.32
N ILE A 60 3.30 -13.01 16.81
CA ILE A 60 2.38 -13.07 15.69
C ILE A 60 0.98 -13.41 16.22
N PRO A 61 -0.01 -12.49 16.12
CA PRO A 61 -1.35 -12.75 16.65
C PRO A 61 -2.05 -13.88 15.88
N ALA A 62 -3.03 -14.53 16.51
CA ALA A 62 -3.75 -15.66 15.92
C ALA A 62 -4.42 -15.32 14.58
N GLU A 63 -4.89 -14.08 14.44
CA GLU A 63 -5.56 -13.57 13.24
C GLU A 63 -4.60 -12.87 12.25
N ALA A 64 -3.29 -13.02 12.43
CA ALA A 64 -2.31 -12.43 11.50
C ALA A 64 -2.46 -12.97 10.06
N LEU A 65 -2.88 -14.23 9.91
CA LEU A 65 -3.12 -14.86 8.60
C LEU A 65 -4.49 -15.53 8.58
N THR A 66 -5.23 -15.36 7.49
CA THR A 66 -6.54 -16.00 7.28
C THR A 66 -6.42 -17.49 7.01
N THR A 67 -5.28 -17.92 6.46
CA THR A 67 -4.97 -19.31 6.16
C THR A 67 -3.66 -19.66 6.85
N ARG A 68 -3.60 -20.86 7.45
CA ARG A 68 -2.39 -21.34 8.09
C ARG A 68 -1.26 -21.50 7.05
N ALA A 69 -0.10 -20.93 7.32
CA ALA A 69 1.06 -20.97 6.44
C ALA A 69 2.36 -21.21 7.22
N GLU A 70 3.36 -21.78 6.56
CA GLU A 70 4.73 -21.82 7.11
C GLU A 70 5.43 -20.49 6.83
N VAL A 71 5.97 -19.90 7.90
CA VAL A 71 6.74 -18.66 7.85
C VAL A 71 8.16 -18.98 8.31
N GLN A 72 9.13 -18.60 7.48
CA GLN A 72 10.55 -18.72 7.78
C GLN A 72 11.06 -17.36 8.27
N LEU A 73 11.66 -17.38 9.46
CA LEU A 73 12.15 -16.20 10.16
C LEU A 73 13.65 -16.34 10.32
N SER A 74 14.41 -15.35 9.87
CA SER A 74 15.87 -15.35 10.00
C SER A 74 16.35 -14.04 10.62
N VAL A 75 17.18 -14.11 11.65
CA VAL A 75 17.96 -12.94 12.10
C VAL A 75 19.19 -12.85 11.21
N VAL A 76 19.38 -11.71 10.57
CA VAL A 76 20.51 -11.47 9.66
C VAL A 76 21.40 -10.35 10.19
N SER A 77 22.66 -10.35 9.78
CA SER A 77 23.68 -9.38 10.17
C SER A 77 24.40 -8.78 8.98
N GLY A 78 25.14 -7.68 9.18
CA GLY A 78 25.87 -7.02 8.11
C GLY A 78 24.93 -6.43 7.07
N THR A 79 23.81 -5.88 7.55
CA THR A 79 22.78 -5.25 6.71
C THR A 79 23.40 -4.10 5.92
N VAL A 80 23.26 -4.13 4.60
CA VAL A 80 24.02 -3.25 3.71
C VAL A 80 23.65 -1.80 3.93
N ARG A 81 24.69 -0.99 4.05
CA ARG A 81 24.61 0.46 4.23
C ARG A 81 24.21 1.19 2.91
N ARG A 82 23.02 0.92 2.33
CA ARG A 82 22.30 1.83 1.39
C ARG A 82 20.86 2.29 1.84
N GLY A 83 20.64 3.57 2.18
CA GLY A 83 19.41 4.10 2.82
C GLY A 83 19.47 4.36 4.35
N ARG A 84 18.34 4.26 5.06
CA ARG A 84 18.27 4.31 6.53
C ARG A 84 18.54 2.92 7.10
N TYR A 85 19.55 2.73 7.95
CA TYR A 85 19.94 1.37 8.40
C TYR A 85 19.42 0.99 9.76
N PRO A 86 19.21 -0.32 9.99
CA PRO A 86 19.09 -0.88 11.33
C PRO A 86 20.30 -0.49 12.19
N VAL A 87 20.03 -0.02 13.40
CA VAL A 87 21.05 0.56 14.29
C VAL A 87 21.97 -0.50 14.88
N THR A 88 21.49 -1.74 14.99
CA THR A 88 22.23 -2.87 15.56
C THR A 88 22.95 -3.70 14.50
N ASP A 89 22.97 -3.27 13.23
CA ASP A 89 23.42 -4.08 12.08
C ASP A 89 22.69 -5.44 11.94
N THR A 90 21.60 -5.62 12.70
CA THR A 90 20.76 -6.81 12.73
C THR A 90 19.34 -6.48 12.33
N ALA A 91 18.75 -7.39 11.56
CA ALA A 91 17.38 -7.27 11.07
C ALA A 91 16.70 -8.64 11.08
N LEU A 92 15.38 -8.63 11.08
CA LEU A 92 14.55 -9.82 10.92
C LEU A 92 14.11 -9.95 9.46
N LEU A 93 14.57 -10.99 8.78
CA LEU A 93 14.06 -11.40 7.49
C LEU A 93 12.84 -12.32 7.68
N VAL A 94 11.72 -11.95 7.06
CA VAL A 94 10.46 -12.70 7.08
C VAL A 94 10.16 -13.23 5.67
N GLU A 95 10.06 -14.55 5.55
CA GLU A 95 9.84 -15.30 4.30
C GLU A 95 8.61 -16.22 4.46
N PRO A 96 7.89 -16.61 3.38
CA PRO A 96 8.19 -16.34 1.97
C PRO A 96 7.82 -14.92 1.52
N GLN A 97 8.37 -14.51 0.37
CA GLN A 97 8.01 -13.23 -0.26
C GLN A 97 6.51 -13.19 -0.63
N GLY A 98 5.91 -12.00 -0.56
CA GLY A 98 4.49 -11.76 -0.78
C GLY A 98 3.60 -12.05 0.43
N LEU A 99 4.17 -12.43 1.57
CA LEU A 99 3.42 -12.62 2.80
C LEU A 99 2.92 -11.26 3.32
N ALA A 100 1.63 -11.15 3.58
CA ALA A 100 1.04 -9.97 4.21
C ALA A 100 0.21 -10.39 5.41
N PHE A 101 0.45 -9.78 6.56
CA PHE A 101 -0.36 -10.04 7.75
C PHE A 101 -1.62 -9.17 7.75
N ALA A 102 -2.78 -9.79 7.95
CA ALA A 102 -4.06 -9.09 8.14
C ALA A 102 -4.09 -8.23 9.41
N ARG A 103 -3.28 -8.62 10.42
CA ARG A 103 -2.97 -7.83 11.62
C ARG A 103 -1.46 -7.79 11.82
N PRO A 104 -0.85 -6.63 12.07
CA PRO A 104 0.59 -6.54 12.25
C PRO A 104 1.09 -7.44 13.40
N ALA A 105 2.18 -8.16 13.15
CA ALA A 105 2.95 -8.83 14.19
C ALA A 105 3.78 -7.80 14.97
N ARG A 106 4.08 -8.09 16.25
CA ARG A 106 4.91 -7.21 17.10
C ARG A 106 6.34 -7.72 17.08
N LEU A 107 7.22 -6.96 16.44
CA LEU A 107 8.65 -7.19 16.41
C LEU A 107 9.30 -6.51 17.62
N ARG A 108 10.09 -7.25 18.40
CA ARG A 108 10.87 -6.72 19.52
C ARG A 108 12.35 -6.92 19.28
N GLN A 109 13.13 -5.86 19.48
CA GLN A 109 14.58 -5.88 19.34
C GLN A 109 15.22 -5.17 20.54
N LEU A 110 16.40 -5.66 20.94
CA LEU A 110 17.28 -4.96 21.87
C LEU A 110 18.15 -4.00 21.06
N VAL A 111 18.09 -2.71 21.36
CA VAL A 111 18.89 -1.68 20.70
C VAL A 111 19.56 -0.78 21.75
N PRO A 112 20.69 -0.13 21.46
CA PRO A 112 21.25 0.86 22.38
C PRO A 112 20.22 1.95 22.74
N PRO A 113 20.37 2.68 23.85
CA PRO A 113 19.56 3.86 24.09
C PRO A 113 19.75 4.86 22.93
N PRO A 114 18.66 5.46 22.41
CA PRO A 114 18.82 6.45 21.35
C PRO A 114 19.55 7.68 21.89
N PRO A 115 20.34 8.39 21.06
CA PRO A 115 20.89 9.69 21.45
C PRO A 115 19.79 10.65 21.90
N LEU A 116 20.12 11.60 22.78
CA LEU A 116 19.15 12.58 23.29
C LEU A 116 18.40 13.29 22.15
N GLY A 117 17.08 13.36 22.25
CA GLY A 117 16.21 13.97 21.24
C GLY A 117 15.96 13.12 19.99
N ARG A 118 16.52 11.91 19.89
CA ARG A 118 16.28 10.98 18.78
C ARG A 118 15.32 9.87 19.21
N ARG A 119 14.61 9.29 18.25
CA ARG A 119 13.73 8.13 18.45
C ARG A 119 14.06 7.03 17.45
N TYR A 120 13.65 5.81 17.77
CA TYR A 120 13.71 4.71 16.82
C TYR A 120 12.46 4.68 15.94
N ARG A 121 12.68 4.36 14.67
CA ARG A 121 11.65 4.08 13.66
C ARG A 121 11.81 2.68 13.13
N THR A 122 10.67 2.08 12.84
CA THR A 122 10.57 0.83 12.08
C THR A 122 10.94 1.10 10.63
N VAL A 123 11.86 0.31 10.10
CA VAL A 123 12.24 0.31 8.69
C VAL A 123 12.08 -1.08 8.10
N VAL A 124 11.79 -1.14 6.80
CA VAL A 124 11.69 -2.40 6.06
C VAL A 124 12.34 -2.28 4.68
N VAL A 125 13.05 -3.31 4.23
CA VAL A 125 13.25 -3.54 2.79
C VAL A 125 12.14 -4.48 2.32
N PRO A 126 11.15 -4.00 1.54
CA PRO A 126 10.08 -4.86 1.04
C PRO A 126 10.64 -5.91 0.08
N ASP A 127 9.84 -6.93 -0.24
CA ASP A 127 10.26 -7.98 -1.18
C ASP A 127 10.69 -7.39 -2.54
N GLY A 128 11.86 -7.80 -3.02
CA GLY A 128 12.47 -7.26 -4.23
C GLY A 128 12.98 -5.82 -4.12
N GLY A 129 12.84 -5.18 -2.94
CA GLY A 129 13.39 -3.86 -2.64
C GLY A 129 14.91 -3.87 -2.50
N ALA A 130 15.53 -2.73 -2.76
CA ALA A 130 16.98 -2.56 -2.66
C ALA A 130 17.41 -1.59 -1.53
N SER A 131 16.45 -0.98 -0.83
CA SER A 131 16.70 0.00 0.23
C SER A 131 15.60 -0.03 1.29
N PHE A 132 15.96 0.40 2.49
CA PHE A 132 15.04 0.52 3.61
C PHE A 132 14.10 1.71 3.44
N ILE A 133 12.81 1.49 3.70
CA ILE A 133 11.78 2.52 3.80
C ILE A 133 11.26 2.61 5.24
N ALA A 134 10.96 3.82 5.70
CA ALA A 134 10.40 4.04 7.03
C ALA A 134 8.90 3.68 7.07
N LYS A 135 8.47 3.01 8.14
CA LYS A 135 7.07 2.55 8.32
C LYS A 135 6.35 3.29 9.45
N GLY A 136 6.95 3.37 10.63
CA GLY A 136 6.31 3.97 11.80
C GLY A 136 7.28 4.15 12.96
N LEU A 137 6.84 4.82 14.02
CA LEU A 137 7.63 4.97 15.25
C LEU A 137 7.67 3.64 16.01
N ALA A 138 8.83 3.31 16.57
CA ALA A 138 8.96 2.21 17.50
C ALA A 138 8.59 2.66 18.92
N ARG A 139 8.08 1.74 19.72
CA ARG A 139 7.68 1.97 21.11
C ARG A 139 8.71 1.36 22.05
N ARG A 140 9.25 2.15 22.97
CA ARG A 140 10.10 1.66 24.06
C ARG A 140 9.27 0.83 25.04
N LEU A 141 9.72 -0.38 25.35
CA LEU A 141 9.06 -1.27 26.30
C LEU A 141 9.63 -1.15 27.72
N GLY A 142 10.88 -0.73 27.84
CA GLY A 142 11.57 -0.63 29.12
C GLY A 142 12.91 0.11 29.00
N GLY A 143 13.51 0.40 30.16
CA GLY A 143 14.85 0.96 30.22
C GLY A 143 15.95 -0.08 30.02
N ALA A 144 17.16 0.40 29.77
CA ALA A 144 18.34 -0.44 29.77
C ALA A 144 18.61 -1.01 31.17
N THR A 145 18.96 -2.29 31.24
CA THR A 145 19.26 -3.01 32.48
C THR A 145 20.61 -3.72 32.36
N ALA A 146 21.12 -4.24 33.47
CA ALA A 146 22.30 -5.09 33.46
C ALA A 146 22.06 -6.40 32.68
N GLU A 147 20.85 -6.96 32.75
CA GLU A 147 20.45 -8.19 32.02
C GLU A 147 20.43 -7.98 30.50
N THR A 148 20.12 -6.75 30.06
CA THR A 148 20.10 -6.38 28.64
C THR A 148 21.43 -5.77 28.18
N GLU A 149 22.50 -5.89 28.97
CA GLU A 149 23.84 -5.37 28.62
C GLU A 149 23.80 -3.89 28.20
N GLY A 150 22.99 -3.08 28.88
CA GLY A 150 22.84 -1.66 28.56
C GLY A 150 21.97 -1.35 27.33
N HIS A 151 21.35 -2.35 26.70
CA HIS A 151 20.40 -2.16 25.59
C HIS A 151 18.97 -2.01 26.12
N GLU A 152 18.14 -1.28 25.39
CA GLU A 152 16.73 -1.07 25.67
C GLU A 152 15.88 -2.01 24.80
N PRO A 153 14.80 -2.61 25.34
CA PRO A 153 13.83 -3.33 24.54
C PRO A 153 12.88 -2.35 23.84
N TRP A 154 12.79 -2.48 22.52
CA TRP A 154 11.90 -1.68 21.66
C TRP A 154 10.98 -2.59 20.85
N GLU A 155 9.77 -2.12 20.60
CA GLU A 155 8.72 -2.83 19.85
C GLU A 155 8.30 -2.04 18.61
N SER A 156 8.08 -2.75 17.51
CA SER A 156 7.61 -2.21 16.24
C SER A 156 6.56 -3.12 15.59
N ASP A 157 5.88 -2.58 14.58
CA ASP A 157 4.91 -3.33 13.78
C ASP A 157 5.58 -3.94 12.55
N CYS A 158 5.38 -5.24 12.37
CA CYS A 158 5.80 -6.01 11.21
C CYS A 158 4.55 -6.44 10.43
N GLU A 159 4.41 -5.95 9.20
CA GLU A 159 3.18 -6.08 8.40
C GLU A 159 3.22 -7.27 7.43
N GLY A 160 4.36 -7.97 7.29
CA GLY A 160 4.50 -9.07 6.34
C GLY A 160 5.94 -9.47 6.06
N SER A 161 6.18 -10.04 4.88
CA SER A 161 7.51 -10.40 4.39
C SER A 161 8.41 -9.18 4.16
N GLY A 162 9.70 -9.44 4.10
CA GLY A 162 10.74 -8.43 3.91
C GLY A 162 11.78 -8.43 5.02
N LEU A 163 12.71 -7.48 4.94
CA LEU A 163 13.80 -7.30 5.90
C LEU A 163 13.49 -6.16 6.86
N TRP A 164 13.09 -6.48 8.08
CA TRP A 164 12.60 -5.54 9.10
C TRP A 164 13.66 -5.19 10.14
N GLY A 165 13.73 -3.93 10.56
CA GLY A 165 14.63 -3.49 11.63
C GLY A 165 14.25 -2.14 12.23
N LEU A 166 15.09 -1.67 13.16
CA LEU A 166 14.95 -0.36 13.82
C LEU A 166 16.08 0.60 13.41
N ALA A 167 15.72 1.73 12.83
CA ALA A 167 16.65 2.81 12.47
C ALA A 167 16.48 4.03 13.38
N LEU A 168 17.53 4.81 13.59
CA LEU A 168 17.40 6.13 14.23
C LEU A 168 16.67 7.07 13.27
N GLU A 169 15.67 7.79 13.77
CA GLU A 169 15.07 8.92 13.06
C GLU A 169 16.14 9.98 12.82
N GLU A 170 16.34 10.46 11.59
CA GLU A 170 17.27 11.55 11.32
C GLU A 170 16.63 12.91 11.66
N PRO A 171 17.40 13.91 12.13
CA PRO A 171 16.87 15.24 12.38
C PRO A 171 16.43 15.82 11.03
N GLY A 172 15.14 16.08 10.85
CA GLY A 172 14.54 16.45 9.55
C GLY A 172 13.73 15.34 8.88
N ASP A 173 13.73 14.11 9.44
CA ASP A 173 12.80 13.04 9.05
C ASP A 173 11.41 13.20 9.65
N GLU A 174 11.21 14.23 10.49
CA GLU A 174 9.90 14.82 10.78
C GLU A 174 9.41 15.52 9.51
N GLY A 175 9.07 14.69 8.51
CA GLY A 175 9.22 15.05 7.11
C GLY A 175 8.57 16.38 6.75
N SER A 176 9.36 17.32 6.22
CA SER A 176 8.86 18.58 5.63
C SER A 176 7.72 19.28 6.39
N GLY A 177 7.65 19.08 7.71
CA GLY A 177 7.00 19.98 8.64
C GLY A 177 7.99 21.10 8.90
N SER A 178 7.57 22.34 8.65
CA SER A 178 8.34 23.57 8.85
C SER A 178 9.16 23.56 10.15
N PRO A 179 10.31 24.28 10.18
CA PRO A 179 11.17 24.33 11.35
C PRO A 179 10.37 24.79 12.57
N ILE A 180 10.23 23.91 13.56
CA ILE A 180 9.76 24.30 14.89
C ILE A 180 10.98 24.85 15.62
N ASP A 181 10.94 26.15 15.85
CA ASP A 181 11.87 26.90 16.68
C ASP A 181 11.91 26.31 18.10
N ALA A 182 13.09 25.87 18.52
CA ALA A 182 13.31 25.31 19.83
C ALA A 182 13.49 26.43 20.84
N GLY A 183 12.40 26.96 21.42
CA GLY A 183 12.57 28.09 22.33
C GLY A 183 11.42 28.65 23.15
N ALA A 184 10.23 28.06 23.26
CA ALA A 184 9.24 28.42 24.29
C ALA A 184 8.14 27.34 24.39
N PRO A 185 7.53 27.10 25.57
CA PRO A 185 6.23 26.42 25.63
C PRO A 185 5.18 27.34 25.00
N ASP A 186 5.09 27.33 23.68
CA ASP A 186 4.08 28.08 22.94
C ASP A 186 2.72 27.47 23.22
N ALA A 187 1.84 28.30 23.78
CA ALA A 187 0.41 28.08 23.73
C ALA A 187 0.04 27.67 22.30
N VAL A 188 -0.68 26.55 22.15
CA VAL A 188 -1.28 26.13 20.88
C VAL A 188 -1.90 27.37 20.24
N ALA A 189 -1.26 27.90 19.19
CA ALA A 189 -1.73 29.10 18.53
C ALA A 189 -3.16 28.80 18.05
N PRO A 190 -4.18 29.51 18.55
CA PRO A 190 -5.55 29.24 18.14
C PRO A 190 -5.69 29.53 16.65
N GLY A 191 -5.89 28.47 15.87
CA GLY A 191 -6.44 28.55 14.52
C GLY A 191 -5.48 28.95 13.41
N VAL A 192 -4.53 28.07 13.04
CA VAL A 192 -4.12 28.04 11.62
C VAL A 192 -5.41 27.80 10.83
N PRO A 193 -5.84 28.74 9.98
CA PRO A 193 -7.13 28.62 9.31
C PRO A 193 -7.11 27.35 8.47
N ALA A 194 -8.00 26.41 8.81
CA ALA A 194 -8.18 25.21 8.03
C ALA A 194 -8.56 25.64 6.60
N CYS A 195 -7.70 25.34 5.63
CA CYS A 195 -8.00 25.61 4.25
C CYS A 195 -9.06 24.61 3.73
N LYS A 196 -9.80 24.99 2.68
CA LYS A 196 -10.77 24.11 2.02
C LYS A 196 -10.18 23.49 0.74
N PRO A 197 -10.05 22.16 0.64
CA PRO A 197 -9.41 21.50 -0.51
C PRO A 197 -10.05 21.82 -1.87
N ALA A 198 -11.39 21.84 -1.95
CA ALA A 198 -12.11 22.04 -3.21
C ALA A 198 -11.92 23.45 -3.81
N THR A 199 -11.82 24.47 -2.97
CA THR A 199 -11.71 25.88 -3.39
C THR A 199 -10.33 26.48 -3.19
N SER A 200 -9.43 25.78 -2.48
CA SER A 200 -8.18 26.35 -1.93
C SER A 200 -8.38 27.61 -1.09
N GLU A 201 -9.60 27.84 -0.59
CA GLU A 201 -9.90 28.95 0.32
C GLU A 201 -9.06 28.80 1.58
N GLY A 202 -8.41 29.88 2.01
CA GLY A 202 -7.48 29.89 3.15
C GLY A 202 -6.00 29.78 2.78
N CYS A 203 -5.67 29.51 1.50
CA CYS A 203 -4.29 29.52 1.01
C CYS A 203 -3.98 30.76 0.16
N SER A 204 -2.68 31.06 -0.02
CA SER A 204 -2.25 32.11 -0.95
C SER A 204 -2.50 31.74 -2.41
N ALA A 205 -2.45 32.71 -3.33
CA ALA A 205 -2.72 32.49 -4.75
C ALA A 205 -1.74 31.52 -5.45
N THR A 206 -0.58 31.27 -4.85
CA THR A 206 0.45 30.34 -5.34
C THR A 206 0.42 28.99 -4.62
N GLU A 207 -0.54 28.78 -3.73
CA GLU A 207 -0.68 27.58 -2.92
C GLU A 207 -2.02 26.90 -3.20
N SER A 208 -2.06 25.62 -2.85
CA SER A 208 -3.25 24.79 -2.87
C SER A 208 -3.49 24.22 -1.49
N CYS A 209 -4.76 24.02 -1.16
CA CYS A 209 -5.10 23.31 0.06
C CYS A 209 -4.95 21.81 -0.17
N VAL A 210 -3.93 21.21 0.41
CA VAL A 210 -3.65 19.77 0.31
C VAL A 210 -4.10 19.05 1.58
N VAL A 211 -4.62 17.84 1.38
CA VAL A 211 -5.04 16.95 2.46
C VAL A 211 -3.90 15.99 2.72
N SER A 212 -3.38 15.99 3.94
CA SER A 212 -2.38 15.04 4.42
C SER A 212 -3.04 14.08 5.40
N CYS A 213 -2.89 12.77 5.18
CA CYS A 213 -3.31 11.77 6.15
C CYS A 213 -2.15 11.57 7.15
N VAL A 214 -2.20 12.23 8.30
CA VAL A 214 -1.20 12.08 9.37
C VAL A 214 -1.85 11.26 10.49
N ASN A 215 -1.23 10.15 10.88
CA ASN A 215 -1.78 9.22 11.90
C ASN A 215 -3.21 8.73 11.59
N GLY A 216 -3.56 8.65 10.30
CA GLY A 216 -4.89 8.26 9.86
C GLY A 216 -5.93 9.37 9.86
N GLU A 217 -5.61 10.56 10.37
CA GLU A 217 -6.49 11.74 10.36
C GLU A 217 -6.18 12.62 9.15
N ALA A 218 -7.23 13.07 8.47
CA ALA A 218 -7.12 14.03 7.38
C ALA A 218 -6.86 15.43 7.96
N THR A 219 -5.68 15.99 7.70
CA THR A 219 -5.35 17.38 8.03
C THR A 219 -5.17 18.19 6.76
N ASN A 220 -5.75 19.39 6.74
CA ASN A 220 -5.62 20.31 5.61
C ASN A 220 -4.48 21.27 5.88
N ARG A 221 -3.61 21.49 4.88
CA ARG A 221 -2.54 22.50 4.94
C ARG A 221 -2.36 23.15 3.59
N CYS A 222 -1.87 24.38 3.59
CA CYS A 222 -1.44 25.04 2.35
C CYS A 222 -0.08 24.50 1.93
N ALA A 223 0.07 24.19 0.64
CA ALA A 223 1.33 23.79 0.04
C ALA A 223 1.45 24.43 -1.34
N ALA A 224 2.68 24.59 -1.85
CA ALA A 224 2.92 25.12 -3.19
C ALA A 224 2.08 24.37 -4.23
N ALA A 225 1.37 25.12 -5.08
CA ALA A 225 0.59 24.54 -6.16
C ALA A 225 1.46 24.40 -7.41
N GLY A 226 1.23 23.32 -8.17
CA GLY A 226 1.86 23.11 -9.45
C GLY A 226 1.00 23.60 -10.61
N LEU A 227 1.36 23.15 -11.82
CA LEU A 227 0.70 23.55 -13.06
C LEU A 227 -0.03 22.39 -13.77
N LYS A 228 0.17 21.16 -13.32
CA LYS A 228 -0.41 19.98 -13.98
C LYS A 228 -1.90 19.89 -13.70
N GLN A 229 -2.67 19.80 -14.78
CA GLN A 229 -4.12 19.73 -14.72
C GLN A 229 -4.62 18.36 -14.23
N PRO A 230 -5.86 18.25 -13.73
CA PRO A 230 -6.48 16.97 -13.41
C PRO A 230 -6.36 15.97 -14.59
N GLY A 231 -5.95 14.74 -14.28
CA GLY A 231 -5.67 13.66 -15.23
C GLY A 231 -4.22 13.52 -15.67
N ALA A 232 -3.36 14.52 -15.44
CA ALA A 232 -1.94 14.46 -15.75
C ALA A 232 -1.14 13.64 -14.72
N LEU A 233 -0.03 13.03 -15.14
CA LEU A 233 0.89 12.29 -14.28
C LEU A 233 1.63 13.22 -13.31
N CYS A 234 1.74 12.81 -12.04
CA CYS A 234 2.37 13.60 -10.98
C CYS A 234 3.32 12.76 -10.13
N SER A 235 4.30 13.40 -9.50
CA SER A 235 5.22 12.78 -8.54
C SER A 235 4.78 13.08 -7.09
N GLY A 236 4.28 14.29 -6.86
CA GLY A 236 3.82 14.82 -5.58
C GLY A 236 2.68 15.83 -5.74
N ALA A 237 2.11 16.30 -4.63
CA ALA A 237 0.97 17.23 -4.65
C ALA A 237 1.32 18.59 -5.25
N GLU A 238 2.58 19.01 -5.08
CA GLU A 238 3.19 20.23 -5.61
C GLU A 238 3.26 20.28 -7.15
N ASP A 239 3.02 19.17 -7.83
CA ASP A 239 2.90 19.13 -9.29
C ASP A 239 1.53 19.61 -9.78
N CYS A 240 0.50 19.47 -8.95
CA CYS A 240 -0.88 19.59 -9.37
C CYS A 240 -1.41 21.02 -9.23
N ALA A 241 -2.24 21.43 -10.17
CA ALA A 241 -2.90 22.74 -10.16
C ALA A 241 -3.73 22.95 -8.89
N PRO A 242 -3.96 24.22 -8.47
CA PRO A 242 -4.79 24.53 -7.31
C PRO A 242 -6.13 23.79 -7.29
N GLY A 243 -6.55 23.33 -6.10
CA GLY A 243 -7.75 22.51 -5.93
C GLY A 243 -7.59 21.04 -6.39
N SER A 244 -6.36 20.56 -6.58
CA SER A 244 -6.07 19.17 -6.96
C SER A 244 -5.04 18.50 -6.07
N VAL A 245 -5.00 17.17 -6.10
CA VAL A 245 -4.05 16.33 -5.36
C VAL A 245 -3.45 15.26 -6.25
N CYS A 246 -2.19 14.93 -6.00
CA CYS A 246 -1.54 13.80 -6.64
C CYS A 246 -1.97 12.49 -5.97
N GLN A 247 -2.92 11.79 -6.58
CA GLN A 247 -3.44 10.53 -6.04
C GLN A 247 -2.74 9.34 -6.67
N ALA A 248 -2.16 8.48 -5.82
CA ALA A 248 -1.65 7.19 -6.25
C ALA A 248 -2.79 6.19 -6.48
N SER A 249 -2.73 5.50 -7.61
CA SER A 249 -3.61 4.37 -7.92
C SER A 249 -2.98 3.07 -7.40
N THR A 250 -3.75 1.98 -7.32
CA THR A 250 -3.31 0.69 -6.78
C THR A 250 -2.16 0.03 -7.56
N CYS A 251 -1.95 0.41 -8.81
CA CYS A 251 -0.86 -0.04 -9.68
C CYS A 251 0.35 0.92 -9.65
N GLY A 252 0.42 1.85 -8.70
CA GLY A 252 1.56 2.77 -8.52
C GLY A 252 1.54 4.01 -9.41
N VAL A 253 0.71 4.05 -10.46
CA VAL A 253 0.53 5.25 -11.29
C VAL A 253 -0.15 6.35 -10.48
N LYS A 254 0.45 7.54 -10.47
CA LYS A 254 -0.09 8.72 -9.77
C LYS A 254 -0.57 9.77 -10.76
N ILE A 255 -1.77 10.31 -10.54
CA ILE A 255 -2.35 11.37 -11.37
C ILE A 255 -2.92 12.49 -10.51
N CYS A 256 -2.92 13.71 -11.05
CA CYS A 256 -3.60 14.83 -10.43
C CYS A 256 -5.12 14.62 -10.49
N ARG A 257 -5.82 14.78 -9.36
CA ARG A 257 -7.27 14.75 -9.28
C ARG A 257 -7.80 15.97 -8.57
N ARG A 258 -8.91 16.50 -9.07
CA ARG A 258 -9.57 17.67 -8.50
C ARG A 258 -10.37 17.29 -7.26
N TYR A 259 -10.27 18.06 -6.19
CA TYR A 259 -11.14 17.97 -5.02
C TYR A 259 -12.55 18.48 -5.33
N CYS A 260 -13.55 17.97 -4.63
CA CYS A 260 -14.92 18.42 -4.74
C CYS A 260 -15.72 18.14 -3.47
N ASP A 261 -16.74 18.98 -3.28
CA ASP A 261 -17.79 18.86 -2.28
C ASP A 261 -19.13 18.47 -2.93
N ALA A 262 -19.30 18.73 -4.24
CA ALA A 262 -20.51 18.43 -5.00
C ALA A 262 -20.20 18.19 -6.49
N ASP A 263 -21.16 17.58 -7.20
CA ASP A 263 -21.01 17.19 -8.60
C ASP A 263 -20.82 18.39 -9.56
N ASP A 264 -21.39 19.55 -9.23
CA ASP A 264 -21.32 20.77 -10.03
C ASP A 264 -19.94 21.43 -10.02
N GLN A 265 -19.07 21.04 -9.08
CA GLN A 265 -17.67 21.47 -9.02
C GLN A 265 -16.75 20.65 -9.93
N CYS A 266 -17.26 19.54 -10.48
CA CYS A 266 -16.50 18.65 -11.34
C CYS A 266 -16.67 19.01 -12.82
N PRO A 267 -15.67 18.73 -13.68
CA PRO A 267 -15.80 18.92 -15.12
C PRO A 267 -17.05 18.25 -15.70
N GLN A 268 -17.50 18.73 -16.86
CA GLN A 268 -18.67 18.17 -17.53
C GLN A 268 -18.52 16.65 -17.73
N ASN A 269 -19.60 15.89 -17.49
CA ASN A 269 -19.64 14.43 -17.55
C ASN A 269 -18.73 13.72 -16.52
N THR A 270 -18.41 14.37 -15.40
CA THR A 270 -17.75 13.76 -14.25
C THR A 270 -18.57 13.98 -12.98
N ARG A 271 -18.25 13.25 -11.91
CA ARG A 271 -19.01 13.23 -10.66
C ARG A 271 -18.10 13.34 -9.45
N CYS A 272 -18.61 13.92 -8.37
CA CYS A 272 -17.93 14.01 -7.10
C CYS A 272 -18.11 12.73 -6.27
N ALA A 273 -17.48 11.66 -6.75
CA ALA A 273 -17.80 10.28 -6.33
C ALA A 273 -16.63 9.53 -5.69
N LEU A 274 -15.38 9.97 -5.88
CA LEU A 274 -14.23 9.24 -5.37
C LEU A 274 -13.90 9.72 -3.96
N GLN A 275 -13.94 8.84 -2.97
CA GLN A 275 -13.60 9.19 -1.60
C GLN A 275 -12.08 9.10 -1.38
N LEU A 276 -11.45 10.13 -0.84
CA LEU A 276 -10.05 10.06 -0.43
C LEU A 276 -9.97 9.32 0.92
N THR A 277 -9.68 8.03 0.93
CA THR A 277 -9.63 7.28 2.20
C THR A 277 -8.34 7.60 2.98
N CYS A 278 -8.47 8.32 4.10
CA CYS A 278 -7.51 8.23 5.20
C CYS A 278 -7.88 7.04 6.12
N SER A 279 -6.97 6.59 6.98
CA SER A 279 -7.20 5.39 7.83
C SER A 279 -8.34 5.54 8.83
N THR A 280 -8.81 6.77 9.11
CA THR A 280 -9.97 7.03 9.98
C THR A 280 -11.17 7.52 9.16
N PRO A 281 -12.40 7.18 9.58
CA PRO A 281 -13.64 7.49 8.84
C PRO A 281 -14.11 8.95 8.96
N VAL A 282 -13.21 9.90 9.27
CA VAL A 282 -13.56 11.33 9.28
C VAL A 282 -13.98 11.74 7.86
N ALA A 283 -14.92 12.69 7.76
CA ALA A 283 -15.48 13.22 6.52
C ALA A 283 -14.38 13.56 5.51
N SER A 284 -14.02 12.56 4.71
CA SER A 284 -12.86 12.65 3.86
C SER A 284 -13.24 13.40 2.60
N PRO A 285 -12.37 14.32 2.14
CA PRO A 285 -12.66 15.09 0.94
C PRO A 285 -12.88 14.15 -0.24
N ARG A 286 -13.81 14.54 -1.11
CA ARG A 286 -14.11 13.78 -2.32
C ARG A 286 -13.28 14.32 -3.48
N LEU A 287 -13.09 13.47 -4.48
CA LEU A 287 -12.38 13.78 -5.71
C LEU A 287 -13.34 13.60 -6.88
N CYS A 288 -13.19 14.47 -7.87
CA CYS A 288 -13.89 14.32 -9.13
C CYS A 288 -13.42 13.05 -9.84
N SER A 289 -14.38 12.33 -10.42
CA SER A 289 -14.10 11.31 -11.42
C SER A 289 -13.42 11.95 -12.64
N GLN A 290 -12.84 11.12 -13.51
CA GLN A 290 -12.14 11.60 -14.70
C GLN A 290 -12.90 11.16 -15.94
N ALA A 291 -13.31 12.12 -16.76
CA ALA A 291 -13.96 11.83 -18.03
C ALA A 291 -13.02 11.02 -18.91
N CYS A 292 -13.49 9.86 -19.34
CA CYS A 292 -12.77 8.96 -20.23
C CYS A 292 -13.77 8.10 -21.00
N ASP A 293 -13.32 7.47 -22.09
CA ASP A 293 -14.17 6.55 -22.87
C ASP A 293 -13.92 5.09 -22.44
N PRO A 294 -14.93 4.40 -21.87
CA PRO A 294 -14.78 3.02 -21.42
C PRO A 294 -14.87 1.99 -22.55
N ARG A 295 -15.03 2.41 -23.82
CA ARG A 295 -15.14 1.51 -24.98
C ARG A 295 -13.78 1.07 -25.53
N GLY A 296 -13.81 0.03 -26.38
CA GLY A 296 -12.63 -0.43 -27.12
C GLY A 296 -11.50 -0.86 -26.19
N THR A 297 -10.35 -0.21 -26.27
CA THR A 297 -9.22 -0.48 -25.36
C THR A 297 -9.32 0.24 -24.01
N ALA A 298 -10.33 1.11 -23.85
CA ALA A 298 -10.57 1.95 -22.69
C ALA A 298 -9.34 2.78 -22.26
N ARG A 299 -8.61 3.36 -23.22
CA ARG A 299 -7.44 4.23 -22.95
C ARG A 299 -7.71 5.71 -23.13
N THR A 300 -8.74 6.06 -23.91
CA THR A 300 -9.03 7.46 -24.27
C THR A 300 -9.40 8.26 -23.02
N GLY A 301 -8.69 9.36 -22.80
CA GLY A 301 -8.88 10.24 -21.64
C GLY A 301 -8.09 9.83 -20.39
N CYS A 302 -7.34 8.72 -20.43
CA CYS A 302 -6.52 8.26 -19.30
C CYS A 302 -5.02 8.40 -19.56
N ALA A 303 -4.27 8.67 -18.50
CA ALA A 303 -2.81 8.61 -18.54
C ALA A 303 -2.32 7.19 -18.85
N GLU A 304 -1.08 7.09 -19.33
CA GLU A 304 -0.46 5.80 -19.62
C GLU A 304 -0.46 4.87 -18.39
N GLY A 305 -0.70 3.58 -18.63
CA GLY A 305 -0.84 2.57 -17.57
C GLY A 305 -2.25 2.48 -16.95
N LEU A 306 -3.10 3.49 -17.11
CA LEU A 306 -4.48 3.46 -16.63
C LEU A 306 -5.48 3.03 -17.71
N ARG A 307 -6.68 2.65 -17.28
CA ARG A 307 -7.83 2.39 -18.15
C ARG A 307 -9.07 3.10 -17.65
N CYS A 308 -9.94 3.45 -18.58
CA CYS A 308 -11.25 3.99 -18.27
C CYS A 308 -12.17 2.87 -17.77
N LEU A 309 -12.64 3.01 -16.54
CA LEU A 309 -13.55 2.08 -15.91
C LEU A 309 -14.92 2.73 -15.80
N LEU A 310 -15.97 1.93 -16.04
CA LEU A 310 -17.37 2.35 -15.91
C LEU A 310 -17.96 1.78 -14.62
N PHE A 311 -18.35 2.67 -13.71
CA PHE A 311 -18.98 2.32 -12.43
C PHE A 311 -20.49 2.57 -12.44
N PRO A 312 -21.26 2.01 -11.48
CA PRO A 312 -22.67 2.32 -11.30
C PRO A 312 -22.94 3.83 -11.26
N GLY A 313 -24.04 4.27 -11.87
CA GLY A 313 -24.35 5.70 -12.04
C GLY A 313 -23.60 6.37 -13.19
N GLU A 314 -23.01 5.58 -14.11
CA GLU A 314 -22.25 6.06 -15.28
C GLU A 314 -21.04 6.91 -14.94
N ILE A 315 -20.45 6.65 -13.78
CA ILE A 315 -19.24 7.32 -13.38
C ILE A 315 -18.08 6.68 -14.13
N THR A 316 -17.51 7.42 -15.07
CA THR A 316 -16.25 7.04 -15.70
C THR A 316 -15.08 7.61 -14.89
N THR A 317 -14.05 6.78 -14.71
CA THR A 317 -12.79 7.22 -14.11
C THR A 317 -11.63 6.37 -14.59
N CYS A 318 -10.47 7.00 -14.70
CA CYS A 318 -9.22 6.31 -14.98
C CYS A 318 -8.75 5.57 -13.73
N GLY A 319 -8.51 4.27 -13.85
CA GLY A 319 -8.05 3.42 -12.77
C GLY A 319 -7.17 2.29 -13.26
N CYS A 320 -6.62 1.54 -12.31
CA CYS A 320 -5.84 0.35 -12.61
C CYS A 320 -6.77 -0.81 -12.97
N VAL A 321 -6.33 -1.61 -13.92
CA VAL A 321 -7.03 -2.85 -14.28
C VAL A 321 -6.78 -3.86 -13.17
N SER A 322 -7.84 -4.46 -12.63
CA SER A 322 -7.68 -5.55 -11.66
C SER A 322 -7.00 -6.72 -12.36
N PRO A 323 -6.09 -7.47 -11.68
CA PRO A 323 -5.55 -8.71 -12.21
C PRO A 323 -6.62 -9.73 -12.61
N GLN A 324 -7.85 -9.58 -12.09
CA GLN A 324 -9.00 -10.43 -12.39
C GLN A 324 -9.80 -9.97 -13.62
N SER A 325 -9.47 -8.83 -14.23
CA SER A 325 -10.17 -8.23 -15.37
C SER A 325 -9.62 -8.72 -16.71
N PHE A 326 -9.85 -10.00 -17.04
CA PHE A 326 -9.36 -10.61 -18.29
C PHE A 326 -10.47 -11.23 -19.16
N GLY A 327 -11.72 -11.23 -18.70
CA GLY A 327 -12.86 -11.76 -19.45
C GLY A 327 -13.12 -10.96 -20.72
N VAL A 328 -12.96 -11.60 -21.88
CA VAL A 328 -13.32 -11.03 -23.19
C VAL A 328 -14.79 -11.29 -23.52
N ASP A 329 -15.25 -10.82 -24.67
CA ASP A 329 -16.62 -11.07 -25.15
C ASP A 329 -17.03 -12.55 -25.05
N GLY A 330 -18.13 -12.84 -24.37
CA GLY A 330 -18.62 -14.21 -24.18
C GLY A 330 -18.12 -14.90 -22.91
N ALA A 331 -17.04 -14.42 -22.29
CA ALA A 331 -16.53 -15.01 -21.06
C ALA A 331 -17.56 -14.88 -19.93
N ALA A 332 -17.70 -15.94 -19.13
CA ALA A 332 -18.54 -15.89 -17.94
C ALA A 332 -17.98 -14.88 -16.93
N CYS A 333 -18.87 -14.16 -16.25
CA CYS A 333 -18.49 -13.17 -15.25
C CYS A 333 -19.47 -13.19 -14.07
N THR A 334 -19.04 -12.68 -12.92
CA THR A 334 -19.93 -12.43 -11.78
C THR A 334 -20.13 -10.93 -11.56
N THR A 335 -19.11 -10.15 -11.89
CA THR A 335 -19.11 -8.69 -11.82
C THR A 335 -18.39 -8.11 -13.03
N THR A 336 -18.61 -6.82 -13.31
CA THR A 336 -17.87 -6.09 -14.34
C THR A 336 -16.35 -6.13 -14.11
N GLY A 337 -15.91 -6.25 -12.85
CA GLY A 337 -14.48 -6.38 -12.52
C GLY A 337 -13.83 -7.65 -13.07
N ASN A 338 -14.59 -8.67 -13.49
CA ASN A 338 -14.05 -9.86 -14.15
C ASN A 338 -13.78 -9.66 -15.65
N CYS A 339 -14.36 -8.62 -16.25
CA CYS A 339 -14.26 -8.36 -17.67
C CYS A 339 -13.04 -7.49 -17.99
N ALA A 340 -12.44 -7.71 -19.15
CA ALA A 340 -11.34 -6.90 -19.66
C ALA A 340 -11.80 -5.43 -19.86
N PRO A 341 -10.86 -4.46 -19.87
CA PRO A 341 -11.19 -3.08 -20.22
C PRO A 341 -11.89 -3.01 -21.58
N GLY A 342 -12.95 -2.21 -21.70
CA GLY A 342 -13.81 -2.21 -22.89
C GLY A 342 -15.07 -3.07 -22.75
N PHE A 343 -15.20 -3.85 -21.68
CA PHE A 343 -16.28 -4.82 -21.49
C PHE A 343 -17.02 -4.62 -20.16
N VAL A 344 -18.29 -5.00 -20.14
CA VAL A 344 -19.17 -4.97 -18.96
C VAL A 344 -19.82 -6.34 -18.77
N CYS A 345 -20.02 -6.75 -17.51
CA CYS A 345 -20.73 -7.99 -17.20
C CYS A 345 -22.23 -7.72 -17.28
N ILE A 346 -22.93 -8.44 -18.16
CA ILE A 346 -24.39 -8.31 -18.29
C ILE A 346 -25.08 -9.59 -17.83
N ASN A 347 -26.26 -9.44 -17.23
CA ASN A 347 -27.08 -10.55 -16.78
C ASN A 347 -28.36 -10.66 -17.62
N THR A 348 -28.25 -11.30 -18.78
CA THR A 348 -29.37 -11.65 -19.66
C THR A 348 -29.51 -13.18 -19.72
N GLY A 349 -29.57 -13.82 -18.55
CA GLY A 349 -29.51 -15.28 -18.39
C GLY A 349 -28.23 -15.69 -17.66
N SER A 350 -27.29 -16.31 -18.38
CA SER A 350 -25.95 -16.57 -17.83
C SER A 350 -25.10 -15.30 -17.91
N PRO A 351 -24.50 -14.83 -16.80
CA PRO A 351 -23.77 -13.58 -16.79
C PRO A 351 -22.48 -13.68 -17.62
N VAL A 352 -22.33 -12.77 -18.58
CA VAL A 352 -21.25 -12.80 -19.57
C VAL A 352 -20.71 -11.41 -19.85
N CYS A 353 -19.42 -11.32 -20.15
CA CYS A 353 -18.76 -10.10 -20.58
C CYS A 353 -19.22 -9.72 -21.99
N ARG A 354 -19.56 -8.45 -22.19
CA ARG A 354 -19.94 -7.85 -23.47
C ARG A 354 -19.24 -6.51 -23.69
N PRO A 355 -18.90 -6.16 -24.94
CA PRO A 355 -18.35 -4.85 -25.25
C PRO A 355 -19.28 -3.73 -24.79
N VAL A 356 -18.70 -2.68 -24.19
CA VAL A 356 -19.42 -1.44 -23.88
C VAL A 356 -19.70 -0.68 -25.18
N CYS A 357 -20.89 -0.12 -25.30
CA CYS A 357 -21.29 0.73 -26.40
C CYS A 357 -21.95 2.02 -25.88
N ARG A 358 -22.11 3.01 -26.76
CA ARG A 358 -22.83 4.25 -26.47
C ARG A 358 -24.20 4.22 -27.13
N LEU A 359 -25.22 4.63 -26.39
CA LEU A 359 -26.61 4.66 -26.84
C LEU A 359 -26.91 5.91 -27.69
N ASP A 360 -26.08 6.95 -27.57
CA ASP A 360 -26.20 8.24 -28.26
C ASP A 360 -25.27 8.38 -29.48
N GLU A 361 -24.52 7.34 -29.83
CA GLU A 361 -23.64 7.29 -31.00
C GLU A 361 -24.00 6.10 -31.91
N PRO A 362 -23.60 6.10 -33.20
CA PRO A 362 -23.73 4.93 -34.06
C PRO A 362 -23.11 3.69 -33.40
N THR A 363 -23.82 2.56 -33.46
CA THR A 363 -23.39 1.33 -32.78
C THR A 363 -22.03 0.86 -33.28
N THR A 364 -21.11 0.60 -32.36
CA THR A 364 -19.81 -0.03 -32.62
C THR A 364 -19.85 -1.54 -32.41
N CYS A 365 -21.04 -2.11 -32.22
CA CYS A 365 -21.21 -3.53 -32.01
C CYS A 365 -20.95 -4.32 -33.29
N THR A 366 -20.32 -5.49 -33.15
CA THR A 366 -20.12 -6.44 -34.26
C THR A 366 -21.47 -6.83 -34.89
N ALA A 367 -21.45 -7.18 -36.17
CA ALA A 367 -22.65 -7.55 -36.93
C ALA A 367 -23.53 -8.58 -36.19
N GLY A 368 -24.84 -8.35 -36.21
CA GLY A 368 -25.82 -9.17 -35.49
C GLY A 368 -25.98 -8.83 -34.01
N ARG A 369 -25.48 -7.67 -33.55
CA ARG A 369 -25.69 -7.17 -32.19
C ARG A 369 -26.15 -5.72 -32.20
N THR A 370 -26.92 -5.37 -31.18
CA THR A 370 -27.39 -4.00 -30.94
C THR A 370 -26.82 -3.46 -29.64
N CYS A 371 -26.70 -2.13 -29.56
CA CYS A 371 -26.33 -1.49 -28.30
C CYS A 371 -27.56 -1.49 -27.38
N GLN A 372 -27.59 -2.42 -26.43
CA GLN A 372 -28.71 -2.56 -25.52
C GLN A 372 -28.45 -1.77 -24.23
N LYS A 373 -29.45 -0.99 -23.83
CA LYS A 373 -29.45 -0.28 -22.56
C LYS A 373 -29.46 -1.29 -21.41
N LEU A 374 -28.54 -1.11 -20.46
CA LEU A 374 -28.52 -1.91 -19.24
C LEU A 374 -29.56 -1.36 -18.26
N ILE A 375 -30.34 -2.25 -17.65
CA ILE A 375 -31.39 -1.91 -16.66
C ILE A 375 -30.93 -2.14 -15.21
N ALA A 376 -29.88 -2.91 -15.01
CA ALA A 376 -29.34 -3.25 -13.70
C ALA A 376 -27.80 -3.36 -13.78
N PRO A 377 -27.05 -2.27 -13.54
CA PRO A 377 -27.52 -0.91 -13.25
C PRO A 377 -28.11 -0.20 -14.48
N ALA A 378 -28.99 0.77 -14.24
CA ALA A 378 -29.59 1.58 -15.29
C ALA A 378 -28.58 2.64 -15.79
N TYR A 379 -28.03 2.42 -16.98
CA TYR A 379 -27.13 3.36 -17.67
C TYR A 379 -27.92 4.16 -18.72
N GLN A 380 -27.72 5.48 -18.81
CA GLN A 380 -28.42 6.38 -19.73
C GLN A 380 -27.66 6.64 -21.02
N VAL A 381 -26.34 6.74 -20.95
CA VAL A 381 -25.42 7.01 -22.05
C VAL A 381 -24.78 5.72 -22.58
N PHE A 382 -24.45 4.79 -21.69
CA PHE A 382 -23.76 3.55 -22.04
C PHE A 382 -24.70 2.35 -22.06
N GLY A 383 -24.35 1.37 -22.89
CA GLY A 383 -25.01 0.07 -23.00
C GLY A 383 -24.00 -1.05 -23.16
N ALA A 384 -24.50 -2.23 -23.53
CA ALA A 384 -23.68 -3.36 -23.91
C ALA A 384 -24.09 -3.89 -25.28
N CYS A 385 -23.10 -4.36 -26.05
CA CYS A 385 -23.35 -5.03 -27.31
C CYS A 385 -23.91 -6.43 -27.08
N ALA A 386 -25.21 -6.61 -27.29
CA ALA A 386 -25.91 -7.87 -27.09
C ALA A 386 -26.68 -8.31 -28.37
N PRO A 387 -26.92 -9.62 -28.55
CA PRO A 387 -27.67 -10.16 -29.69
C PRO A 387 -29.05 -9.53 -29.87
#